data_AF-A0A518ANR5-F1
#
_entry.id   AF-A0A518ANR5-F1
#
_cell.length_a   1.000
_cell.length_b   1.000
_cell.length_c   1.000
_cell.angle_alpha   90.00
_cell.angle_beta   90.00
_cell.angle_gamma   90.00
#
_symmetry.space_group_name_H-M   'P 1'
#
loop_
_entity.id
_entity.type
_entity.pdbx_description
1 polymer ?
#
loop_
_entity_poly.entity_id
_entity_poly.type
_entity_poly.pdbx_seq_one_letter_code
_entity_poly.pdbx_strand_id
1 'polypeptide(L)'
;MVATATPKNTMAKKSQSKKSSKADSKAKTPKLAMLENSPDLKNTVAAIEKQFGDGAIMPLGIEADRRIEGIPTGSLSLDIALGGQGIPRGRIIEVFGPESSGKTTLALHVVAAAQKAGGIAAFIDAEHALDPSWAKKLGVDLETLLVSQPGHGEEAMHITEMLIKSNAVDVIVVDSVAALVPKKELDGEIGDSHVGLQARLMSQSMRKLTAAIAKAKTSVIFINQIREKIGVMFGSPETTPGGRALKFYSSCRIDVRKIGQLKDGEEVVGQRVRTKVVKNKVAPPFRVAEFDMMHKDGISYEGDILDLGMEQKIVARTGAWFRYGDMQLGQGKEKARAFLKENSDITEEIKDKILQAGGFDDLLAVKSDSAVSEDAEEDYSDDE
;
A
#
# COMPACT_ATOMS: atom_id res chain seq x y z
N MET A 1 55.21 61.12 56.71
CA MET A 1 56.25 60.09 56.53
C MET A 1 56.10 59.48 55.15
N VAL A 2 57.21 59.20 54.46
CA VAL A 2 57.44 58.35 53.25
C VAL A 2 56.16 57.76 52.62
N ALA A 3 55.67 58.24 51.46
CA ALA A 3 56.05 57.86 50.08
C ALA A 3 55.76 56.38 49.73
N THR A 4 55.24 55.97 48.56
CA THR A 4 55.37 56.50 47.18
C THR A 4 54.17 56.23 46.26
N ALA A 5 53.95 57.16 45.30
CA ALA A 5 53.44 57.06 43.92
C ALA A 5 52.59 55.83 43.46
N THR A 6 51.34 55.91 42.93
CA THR A 6 50.82 56.51 41.64
C THR A 6 51.60 56.15 40.36
N PRO A 7 51.03 56.23 39.11
CA PRO A 7 49.70 56.77 38.69
C PRO A 7 48.88 56.08 37.56
N LYS A 8 47.55 56.37 37.55
CA LYS A 8 46.65 56.72 36.39
C LYS A 8 46.49 55.70 35.23
N ASN A 9 45.45 55.70 34.38
CA ASN A 9 44.44 56.70 33.96
C ASN A 9 43.16 55.94 33.46
N THR A 10 41.98 56.47 33.06
CA THR A 10 41.50 57.85 32.78
C THR A 10 40.03 58.02 33.26
N MET A 11 39.04 58.36 32.38
CA MET A 11 37.60 58.51 32.68
C MET A 11 36.73 58.26 31.42
N ALA A 12 35.48 57.79 31.58
CA ALA A 12 34.25 58.21 30.86
C ALA A 12 33.04 57.43 31.48
N LYS A 13 31.97 57.96 32.10
CA LYS A 13 31.03 59.10 31.94
C LYS A 13 29.73 58.78 31.15
N LYS A 14 28.64 58.65 31.94
CA LYS A 14 27.21 58.93 31.67
C LYS A 14 26.33 57.98 30.84
N SER A 15 25.05 57.99 31.24
CA SER A 15 23.91 57.18 30.82
C SER A 15 22.99 57.92 29.84
N GLN A 16 22.33 57.18 28.93
CA GLN A 16 20.87 56.93 28.99
C GLN A 16 20.37 56.05 27.81
N SER A 17 19.33 55.26 28.10
CA SER A 17 18.37 54.61 27.18
C SER A 17 18.85 54.01 25.85
N LYS A 18 18.71 52.69 25.70
CA LYS A 18 18.37 52.09 24.40
C LYS A 18 17.28 51.02 24.55
N LYS A 19 16.32 51.11 23.63
CA LYS A 19 15.08 50.34 23.52
C LYS A 19 15.28 48.82 23.67
N SER A 20 14.32 48.19 24.33
CA SER A 20 14.02 46.77 24.18
C SER A 20 13.71 46.43 22.71
N SER A 21 14.63 45.75 22.03
CA SER A 21 14.34 45.03 20.79
C SER A 21 14.04 43.57 21.12
N LYS A 22 12.85 43.11 20.76
CA LYS A 22 12.46 41.69 20.83
C LYS A 22 13.54 40.83 20.16
N ALA A 23 14.11 39.89 20.90
CA ALA A 23 14.77 38.75 20.30
C ALA A 23 13.72 37.65 20.16
N ASP A 24 13.40 37.26 18.92
CA ASP A 24 12.44 36.19 18.64
C ASP A 24 13.03 34.85 19.10
N SER A 25 12.74 34.47 20.36
CA SER A 25 12.94 33.11 20.83
C SER A 25 11.82 32.20 20.29
N LYS A 26 11.71 32.07 18.96
CA LYS A 26 11.04 30.92 18.36
C LYS A 26 11.79 29.69 18.84
N ALA A 27 11.14 28.88 19.67
CA ALA A 27 11.73 27.64 20.17
C ALA A 27 12.10 26.75 18.99
N LYS A 28 13.42 26.62 18.70
CA LYS A 28 13.90 25.66 17.70
C LYS A 28 13.40 24.28 18.09
N THR A 29 12.85 23.53 17.14
CA THR A 29 12.48 22.14 17.36
C THR A 29 13.70 21.36 17.88
N PRO A 30 13.54 20.46 18.87
CA PRO A 30 14.67 19.70 19.44
C PRO A 30 15.42 18.86 18.39
N LYS A 31 14.80 18.65 17.22
CA LYS A 31 15.34 18.03 16.01
C LYS A 31 16.58 18.75 15.45
N LEU A 32 16.54 20.09 15.31
CA LEU A 32 17.70 20.88 14.85
C LEU A 32 18.76 21.00 15.95
N ALA A 33 18.34 21.04 17.21
CA ALA A 33 19.25 21.18 18.35
C ALA A 33 20.25 20.01 18.44
N MET A 34 19.87 18.75 18.15
CA MET A 34 20.82 17.62 18.18
C MET A 34 21.98 17.77 17.18
N LEU A 35 21.71 18.26 15.96
CA LEU A 35 22.73 18.48 14.93
C LEU A 35 23.54 19.76 15.16
N GLU A 36 22.97 20.77 15.84
CA GLU A 36 23.70 21.97 16.26
C GLU A 36 24.58 21.72 17.50
N ASN A 37 24.16 20.85 18.42
CA ASN A 37 24.85 20.57 19.69
C ASN A 37 26.05 19.60 19.56
N SER A 38 26.25 18.97 18.41
CA SER A 38 27.41 18.09 18.16
C SER A 38 28.05 18.41 16.79
N PRO A 39 29.15 19.20 16.77
CA PRO A 39 29.87 19.52 15.55
C PRO A 39 30.39 18.27 14.81
N ASP A 40 30.85 17.26 15.56
CA ASP A 40 31.36 16.00 15.00
C ASP A 40 30.26 15.17 14.31
N LEU A 41 29.06 15.12 14.91
CA LEU A 41 27.89 14.50 14.30
C LEU A 41 27.49 15.23 13.02
N LYS A 42 27.46 16.57 13.03
CA LYS A 42 27.14 17.38 11.85
C LYS A 42 28.14 17.16 10.71
N ASN A 43 29.44 17.12 11.02
CA ASN A 43 30.49 16.83 10.05
C ASN A 43 30.38 15.42 9.50
N THR A 44 30.02 14.44 10.35
CA THR A 44 29.83 13.04 9.95
C THR A 44 28.61 12.87 9.05
N VAL A 45 27.48 13.52 9.37
CA VAL A 45 26.28 13.54 8.51
C VAL A 45 26.60 14.14 7.14
N ALA A 46 27.25 15.32 7.11
CA ALA A 46 27.65 15.96 5.84
C ALA A 46 28.66 15.12 5.03
N ALA A 47 29.55 14.37 5.69
CA ALA A 47 30.45 13.44 5.03
C ALA A 47 29.72 12.23 4.44
N ILE A 48 28.72 11.70 5.14
CA ILE A 48 27.85 10.61 4.66
C ILE A 48 27.03 11.08 3.44
N GLU A 49 26.38 12.24 3.52
CA GLU A 49 25.61 12.81 2.40
C GLU A 49 26.51 13.06 1.18
N LYS A 50 27.71 13.64 1.39
CA LYS A 50 28.69 13.84 0.31
C LYS A 50 29.18 12.54 -0.33
N GLN A 51 29.28 11.45 0.43
CA GLN A 51 29.81 10.16 -0.07
C GLN A 51 28.73 9.26 -0.69
N PHE A 52 27.49 9.32 -0.18
CA PHE A 52 26.42 8.38 -0.51
C PHE A 52 25.17 9.03 -1.13
N GLY A 53 25.15 10.36 -1.25
CA GLY A 53 24.07 11.17 -1.82
C GLY A 53 23.20 11.85 -0.75
N ASP A 54 22.53 12.92 -1.16
CA ASP A 54 21.58 13.63 -0.31
C ASP A 54 20.49 12.68 0.20
N GLY A 55 20.21 12.72 1.51
CA GLY A 55 19.25 11.81 2.14
C GLY A 55 19.77 10.41 2.47
N ALA A 56 21.05 10.11 2.27
CA ALA A 56 21.65 8.85 2.72
C ALA A 56 21.56 8.64 4.24
N ILE A 57 21.47 9.72 5.03
CA ILE A 57 21.14 9.67 6.46
C ILE A 57 20.30 10.89 6.83
N MET A 58 19.13 10.67 7.43
CA MET A 58 18.24 11.74 7.90
C MET A 58 17.63 11.37 9.26
N PRO A 59 17.39 12.35 10.16
CA PRO A 59 16.59 12.12 11.35
C PRO A 59 15.16 11.68 10.96
N LEU A 60 14.76 10.48 11.36
CA LEU A 60 13.46 9.86 11.03
C LEU A 60 12.25 10.79 11.31
N GLY A 61 12.36 11.64 12.32
CA GLY A 61 11.35 12.64 12.68
C GLY A 61 11.18 13.82 11.71
N ILE A 62 11.93 13.90 10.61
CA ILE A 62 11.73 14.91 9.55
C ILE A 62 10.70 14.44 8.51
N GLU A 63 10.58 13.14 8.27
CA GLU A 63 9.58 12.53 7.37
C GLU A 63 8.45 11.78 8.09
N ALA A 64 8.38 11.82 9.43
CA ALA A 64 7.47 10.99 10.22
C ALA A 64 5.96 11.20 9.96
N ASP A 65 5.57 12.25 9.23
CA ASP A 65 4.19 12.51 8.79
C ASP A 65 3.84 11.89 7.42
N ARG A 66 4.84 11.40 6.66
CA ARG A 66 4.59 10.76 5.35
C ARG A 66 4.00 9.37 5.55
N ARG A 67 2.67 9.32 5.66
CA ARG A 67 1.88 8.09 5.47
C ARG A 67 2.29 7.44 4.14
N ILE A 68 2.42 6.12 4.15
CA ILE A 68 2.85 5.36 2.97
C ILE A 68 1.63 5.21 2.06
N GLU A 69 1.50 6.14 1.12
CA GLU A 69 0.50 6.13 0.06
C GLU A 69 0.29 4.71 -0.49
N GLY A 70 -0.97 4.35 -0.75
CA GLY A 70 -1.31 3.03 -1.22
C GLY A 70 -2.40 3.05 -2.28
N ILE A 71 -2.48 1.94 -3.00
CA ILE A 71 -3.38 1.71 -4.11
C ILE A 71 -4.62 0.98 -3.57
N PRO A 72 -5.84 1.51 -3.77
CA PRO A 72 -7.07 0.85 -3.31
C PRO A 72 -7.19 -0.59 -3.79
N THR A 73 -7.69 -1.48 -2.94
CA THR A 73 -7.84 -2.91 -3.28
C THR A 73 -9.13 -3.26 -4.04
N GLY A 74 -10.02 -2.29 -4.20
CA GLY A 74 -11.40 -2.52 -4.62
C GLY A 74 -12.32 -3.03 -3.51
N SER A 75 -11.80 -3.23 -2.28
CA SER A 75 -12.57 -3.51 -1.07
C SER A 75 -12.23 -2.50 0.02
N LEU A 76 -13.24 -1.76 0.49
CA LEU A 76 -13.07 -0.82 1.60
C LEU A 76 -12.69 -1.55 2.89
N SER A 77 -13.25 -2.74 3.14
CA SER A 77 -12.92 -3.50 4.36
C SER A 77 -11.48 -3.99 4.34
N LEU A 78 -10.94 -4.43 3.19
CA LEU A 78 -9.54 -4.79 3.06
C LEU A 78 -8.62 -3.57 3.13
N ASP A 79 -9.00 -2.43 2.53
CA ASP A 79 -8.24 -1.19 2.66
C ASP A 79 -8.12 -0.77 4.13
N ILE A 80 -9.24 -0.77 4.89
CA ILE A 80 -9.28 -0.58 6.35
C ILE A 80 -8.41 -1.60 7.11
N ALA A 81 -8.45 -2.87 6.71
CA ALA A 81 -7.62 -3.93 7.30
C ALA A 81 -6.11 -3.73 7.06
N LEU A 82 -5.74 -3.04 5.98
CA LEU A 82 -4.35 -2.71 5.64
C LEU A 82 -3.86 -1.39 6.29
N GLY A 83 -4.76 -0.56 6.81
CA GLY A 83 -4.45 0.75 7.40
C GLY A 83 -5.24 1.93 6.84
N GLY A 84 -6.27 1.65 6.03
CA GLY A 84 -7.14 2.60 5.34
C GLY A 84 -6.60 3.09 3.98
N GLN A 85 -5.38 2.74 3.60
CA GLN A 85 -4.74 3.18 2.34
C GLN A 85 -4.55 2.07 1.29
N GLY A 86 -5.05 0.85 1.53
CA GLY A 86 -4.91 -0.26 0.58
C GLY A 86 -3.48 -0.81 0.46
N ILE A 87 -3.05 -1.16 -0.75
CA ILE A 87 -1.75 -1.77 -1.04
C ILE A 87 -0.63 -0.72 -0.99
N PRO A 88 0.30 -0.77 -0.03
CA PRO A 88 1.28 0.29 0.16
C PRO A 88 2.32 0.35 -0.97
N ARG A 89 2.52 1.55 -1.51
CA ARG A 89 3.52 1.87 -2.53
C ARG A 89 4.95 1.65 -2.05
N GLY A 90 5.83 1.31 -2.99
CA GLY A 90 7.24 1.04 -2.74
C GLY A 90 7.49 -0.21 -1.89
N ARG A 91 6.51 -1.14 -1.81
CA ARG A 91 6.60 -2.35 -0.99
C ARG A 91 6.38 -3.63 -1.80
N ILE A 92 6.87 -4.73 -1.23
CA ILE A 92 6.54 -6.11 -1.65
C ILE A 92 5.31 -6.58 -0.85
N ILE A 93 4.34 -7.19 -1.53
CA ILE A 93 3.14 -7.80 -0.95
C ILE A 93 3.07 -9.27 -1.40
N GLU A 94 2.64 -10.17 -0.52
CA GLU A 94 2.29 -11.56 -0.90
C GLU A 94 0.79 -11.78 -0.70
N VAL A 95 0.07 -12.08 -1.78
CA VAL A 95 -1.33 -12.48 -1.78
C VAL A 95 -1.36 -14.00 -1.97
N PHE A 96 -1.77 -14.74 -0.95
CA PHE A 96 -1.73 -16.21 -0.99
C PHE A 96 -3.04 -16.83 -0.49
N GLY A 97 -3.29 -18.08 -0.85
CA GLY A 97 -4.54 -18.75 -0.53
C GLY A 97 -4.77 -20.00 -1.38
N PRO A 98 -5.89 -20.71 -1.16
CA PRO A 98 -6.31 -21.83 -2.00
C PRO A 98 -6.52 -21.45 -3.47
N GLU A 99 -6.74 -22.45 -4.32
CA GLU A 99 -7.25 -22.25 -5.68
C GLU A 99 -8.66 -21.64 -5.64
N SER A 100 -9.03 -20.91 -6.70
CA SER A 100 -10.33 -20.23 -6.85
C SER A 100 -10.74 -19.25 -5.73
N SER A 101 -9.84 -18.91 -4.80
CA SER A 101 -10.16 -18.03 -3.66
C SER A 101 -10.27 -16.54 -4.01
N GLY A 102 -9.92 -16.15 -5.25
CA GLY A 102 -9.99 -14.77 -5.73
C GLY A 102 -8.67 -13.99 -5.73
N LYS A 103 -7.52 -14.64 -5.57
CA LYS A 103 -6.18 -14.01 -5.53
C LYS A 103 -5.91 -13.10 -6.75
N THR A 104 -6.07 -13.65 -7.95
CA THR A 104 -5.87 -12.95 -9.23
C THR A 104 -6.91 -11.86 -9.43
N THR A 105 -8.20 -12.12 -9.13
CA THR A 105 -9.26 -11.09 -9.12
C THR A 105 -8.92 -9.91 -8.23
N LEU A 106 -8.46 -10.14 -6.99
CA LEU A 106 -8.01 -9.09 -6.08
C LEU A 106 -6.84 -8.28 -6.65
N ALA A 107 -5.84 -8.94 -7.24
CA ALA A 107 -4.72 -8.24 -7.86
C ALA A 107 -5.14 -7.42 -9.09
N LEU A 108 -6.08 -7.92 -9.90
CA LEU A 108 -6.64 -7.19 -11.04
C LEU A 108 -7.47 -5.97 -10.61
N HIS A 109 -8.16 -6.00 -9.47
CA HIS A 109 -8.78 -4.78 -8.91
C HIS A 109 -7.75 -3.74 -8.48
N VAL A 110 -6.62 -4.14 -7.90
CA VAL A 110 -5.52 -3.22 -7.57
C VAL A 110 -4.91 -2.62 -8.85
N VAL A 111 -4.76 -3.42 -9.91
CA VAL A 111 -4.32 -2.97 -11.23
C VAL A 111 -5.30 -1.93 -11.81
N ALA A 112 -6.60 -2.25 -11.83
CA ALA A 112 -7.64 -1.32 -12.30
C ALA A 112 -7.67 -0.02 -11.48
N ALA A 113 -7.50 -0.10 -10.16
CA ALA A 113 -7.42 1.07 -9.29
C ALA A 113 -6.17 1.93 -9.57
N ALA A 114 -5.02 1.32 -9.84
CA ALA A 114 -3.80 2.03 -10.23
C ALA A 114 -3.97 2.75 -11.58
N GLN A 115 -4.49 2.06 -12.59
CA GLN A 115 -4.74 2.64 -13.92
C GLN A 115 -5.78 3.77 -13.87
N LYS A 116 -6.85 3.61 -13.08
CA LYS A 116 -7.86 4.66 -12.88
C LYS A 116 -7.27 5.93 -12.25
N ALA A 117 -6.19 5.81 -11.46
CA ALA A 117 -5.43 6.93 -10.91
C ALA A 117 -4.34 7.47 -11.87
N GLY A 118 -4.34 7.07 -13.16
CA GLY A 118 -3.35 7.47 -14.16
C GLY A 118 -2.01 6.72 -14.07
N GLY A 119 -1.90 5.72 -13.20
CA GLY A 119 -0.66 4.95 -13.00
C GLY A 119 -0.47 3.82 -14.00
N ILE A 120 0.79 3.39 -14.19
CA ILE A 120 1.14 2.29 -15.11
C ILE A 120 1.17 0.96 -14.36
N ALA A 121 0.51 -0.05 -14.92
CA ALA A 121 0.46 -1.39 -14.37
C ALA A 121 1.18 -2.42 -15.26
N ALA A 122 1.80 -3.41 -14.63
CA ALA A 122 2.36 -4.57 -15.32
C ALA A 122 1.93 -5.90 -14.67
N PHE A 123 1.79 -6.93 -15.49
CA PHE A 123 1.39 -8.28 -15.08
C PHE A 123 2.36 -9.31 -15.67
N ILE A 124 3.06 -10.02 -14.79
CA ILE A 124 3.96 -11.13 -15.12
C ILE A 124 3.17 -12.42 -14.93
N ASP A 125 2.58 -12.91 -16.03
CA ASP A 125 1.75 -14.11 -16.10
C ASP A 125 2.62 -15.35 -16.32
N ALA A 126 3.21 -15.85 -15.24
CA ALA A 126 3.99 -17.08 -15.22
C ALA A 126 3.11 -18.34 -15.18
N GLU A 127 1.83 -18.24 -14.79
CA GLU A 127 0.85 -19.34 -14.90
C GLU A 127 0.24 -19.47 -16.32
N HIS A 128 0.50 -18.52 -17.23
CA HIS A 128 -0.11 -18.43 -18.57
C HIS A 128 -1.64 -18.50 -18.55
N ALA A 129 -2.26 -17.90 -17.52
CA ALA A 129 -3.65 -18.10 -17.14
C ALA A 129 -4.46 -16.78 -17.06
N LEU A 130 -3.88 -15.64 -17.44
CA LEU A 130 -4.57 -14.35 -17.46
C LEU A 130 -5.65 -14.32 -18.56
N ASP A 131 -6.92 -14.19 -18.17
CA ASP A 131 -8.04 -13.93 -19.08
C ASP A 131 -8.24 -12.41 -19.31
N PRO A 132 -7.97 -11.88 -20.52
CA PRO A 132 -8.16 -10.45 -20.80
C PRO A 132 -9.63 -10.03 -20.75
N SER A 133 -10.56 -10.94 -21.06
CA SER A 133 -11.99 -10.65 -21.03
C SER A 133 -12.49 -10.49 -19.58
N TRP A 134 -11.92 -11.24 -18.64
CA TRP A 134 -12.16 -11.07 -17.22
C TRP A 134 -11.51 -9.79 -16.70
N ALA A 135 -10.23 -9.54 -17.00
CA ALA A 135 -9.54 -8.31 -16.60
C ALA A 135 -10.32 -7.05 -17.05
N LYS A 136 -10.79 -7.00 -18.30
CA LYS A 136 -11.62 -5.89 -18.80
C LYS A 136 -12.93 -5.71 -18.04
N LYS A 137 -13.60 -6.79 -17.61
CA LYS A 137 -14.82 -6.71 -16.77
C LYS A 137 -14.54 -6.14 -15.39
N LEU A 138 -13.33 -6.32 -14.86
CA LEU A 138 -12.90 -5.76 -13.58
C LEU A 138 -12.45 -4.29 -13.68
N GLY A 139 -12.51 -3.69 -14.87
CA GLY A 139 -12.09 -2.30 -15.11
C GLY A 139 -10.60 -2.12 -15.39
N VAL A 140 -9.87 -3.20 -15.68
CA VAL A 140 -8.48 -3.12 -16.16
C VAL A 140 -8.50 -2.59 -17.60
N ASP A 141 -7.71 -1.55 -17.84
CA ASP A 141 -7.47 -1.08 -19.21
C ASP A 141 -6.44 -1.99 -19.88
N LEU A 142 -6.87 -2.69 -20.93
CA LEU A 142 -6.03 -3.64 -21.66
C LEU A 142 -5.06 -2.94 -22.63
N GLU A 143 -5.29 -1.68 -22.99
CA GLU A 143 -4.43 -0.95 -23.93
C GLU A 143 -3.15 -0.44 -23.26
N THR A 144 -3.23 -0.11 -21.96
CA THR A 144 -2.09 0.36 -21.15
C THR A 144 -1.47 -0.71 -20.25
N LEU A 145 -2.07 -1.90 -20.10
CA LEU A 145 -1.53 -2.98 -19.28
C LEU A 145 -0.31 -3.65 -19.94
N LEU A 146 0.85 -3.56 -19.28
CA LEU A 146 2.06 -4.28 -19.72
C LEU A 146 1.99 -5.75 -19.30
N VAL A 147 1.79 -6.68 -20.25
CA VAL A 147 1.76 -8.12 -19.97
C VAL A 147 3.05 -8.81 -20.41
N SER A 148 3.59 -9.70 -19.58
CA SER A 148 4.73 -10.56 -19.89
C SER A 148 4.41 -12.01 -19.52
N GLN A 149 4.67 -12.93 -20.46
CA GLN A 149 4.56 -14.37 -20.28
C GLN A 149 5.97 -14.99 -20.40
N PRO A 150 6.78 -15.01 -19.33
CA PRO A 150 8.17 -15.44 -19.34
C PRO A 150 8.30 -16.96 -19.43
N GLY A 151 9.33 -17.45 -20.11
CA GLY A 151 9.60 -18.88 -20.25
C GLY A 151 10.22 -19.53 -19.01
N HIS A 152 10.80 -18.76 -18.09
CA HIS A 152 11.36 -19.28 -16.83
C HIS A 152 11.44 -18.23 -15.71
N GLY A 153 11.65 -18.70 -14.46
CA GLY A 153 11.63 -17.87 -13.26
C GLY A 153 12.70 -16.78 -13.20
N GLU A 154 13.93 -17.02 -13.69
CA GLU A 154 14.96 -15.97 -13.75
C GLU A 154 14.60 -14.86 -14.75
N GLU A 155 13.99 -15.20 -15.89
CA GLU A 155 13.50 -14.23 -16.87
C GLU A 155 12.39 -13.36 -16.28
N ALA A 156 11.37 -13.99 -15.66
CA ALA A 156 10.29 -13.31 -14.96
C ALA A 156 10.81 -12.27 -13.94
N MET A 157 11.79 -12.67 -13.13
CA MET A 157 12.38 -11.79 -12.13
C MET A 157 13.30 -10.71 -12.72
N HIS A 158 13.93 -10.95 -13.88
CA HIS A 158 14.73 -9.95 -14.59
C HIS A 158 13.84 -8.88 -15.25
N ILE A 159 12.74 -9.29 -15.89
CA ILE A 159 11.72 -8.37 -16.45
C ILE A 159 11.14 -7.52 -15.32
N THR A 160 10.77 -8.15 -14.19
CA THR A 160 10.34 -7.44 -12.97
C THR A 160 11.37 -6.41 -12.51
N GLU A 161 12.66 -6.75 -12.48
CA GLU A 161 13.73 -5.81 -12.12
C GLU A 161 13.83 -4.62 -13.07
N MET A 162 13.73 -4.85 -14.38
CA MET A 162 13.81 -3.79 -15.40
C MET A 162 12.63 -2.82 -15.27
N LEU A 163 11.42 -3.34 -15.08
CA LEU A 163 10.21 -2.53 -14.85
C LEU A 163 10.32 -1.66 -13.59
N ILE A 164 10.79 -2.22 -12.46
CA ILE A 164 11.05 -1.45 -11.23
C ILE A 164 12.10 -0.35 -11.48
N LYS A 165 13.20 -0.68 -12.18
CA LYS A 165 14.30 0.26 -12.43
C LYS A 165 13.95 1.41 -13.38
N SER A 166 12.89 1.28 -14.18
CA SER A 166 12.37 2.40 -14.97
C SER A 166 11.86 3.56 -14.09
N ASN A 167 11.39 3.25 -12.87
CA ASN A 167 10.63 4.15 -11.98
C ASN A 167 9.33 4.69 -12.61
N ALA A 168 8.84 4.05 -13.68
CA ALA A 168 7.62 4.44 -14.40
C ALA A 168 6.40 3.56 -14.07
N VAL A 169 6.60 2.42 -13.39
CA VAL A 169 5.52 1.44 -13.11
C VAL A 169 5.06 1.56 -11.65
N ASP A 170 3.76 1.80 -11.46
CA ASP A 170 3.10 1.95 -10.17
C ASP A 170 2.82 0.61 -9.48
N VAL A 171 2.40 -0.40 -10.25
CA VAL A 171 2.08 -1.73 -9.73
C VAL A 171 2.57 -2.83 -10.66
N ILE A 172 3.21 -3.85 -10.09
CA ILE A 172 3.60 -5.08 -10.79
C ILE A 172 2.97 -6.27 -10.08
N VAL A 173 2.17 -7.06 -10.79
CA VAL A 173 1.66 -8.35 -10.32
C VAL A 173 2.53 -9.46 -10.89
N VAL A 174 2.89 -10.45 -10.07
CA VAL A 174 3.57 -11.68 -10.49
C VAL A 174 2.67 -12.86 -10.13
N ASP A 175 2.04 -13.46 -11.13
CA ASP A 175 1.10 -14.59 -10.99
C ASP A 175 1.67 -15.85 -11.68
N SER A 176 2.25 -16.81 -10.96
CA SER A 176 2.45 -16.86 -9.51
C SER A 176 3.85 -17.33 -9.14
N VAL A 177 4.23 -17.13 -7.88
CA VAL A 177 5.50 -17.60 -7.31
C VAL A 177 5.67 -19.12 -7.45
N ALA A 178 4.58 -19.89 -7.50
CA ALA A 178 4.65 -21.32 -7.71
C ALA A 178 5.20 -21.67 -9.11
N ALA A 179 4.82 -20.89 -10.12
CA ALA A 179 5.20 -21.05 -11.53
C ALA A 179 6.56 -20.39 -11.89
N LEU A 180 7.24 -19.74 -10.94
CA LEU A 180 8.61 -19.25 -11.12
C LEU A 180 9.61 -20.44 -11.08
N VAL A 181 9.54 -21.32 -12.07
CA VAL A 181 10.39 -22.50 -12.19
C VAL A 181 11.77 -22.07 -12.74
N PRO A 182 12.88 -22.36 -12.04
CA PRO A 182 14.23 -22.04 -12.52
C PRO A 182 14.54 -22.71 -13.86
N LYS A 183 15.26 -22.04 -14.76
CA LYS A 183 15.60 -22.59 -16.08
C LYS A 183 16.24 -23.99 -16.01
N LYS A 184 17.15 -24.22 -15.07
CA LYS A 184 17.80 -25.53 -14.89
C LYS A 184 16.80 -26.66 -14.55
N GLU A 185 15.69 -26.34 -13.90
CA GLU A 185 14.65 -27.31 -13.54
C GLU A 185 13.73 -27.60 -14.73
N LEU A 186 13.54 -26.63 -15.65
CA LEU A 186 12.81 -26.81 -16.92
C LEU A 186 13.64 -27.53 -17.99
N ASP A 187 14.95 -27.29 -18.05
CA ASP A 187 15.89 -27.94 -18.97
C ASP A 187 16.25 -29.40 -18.52
N GLY A 188 15.78 -29.84 -17.35
CA GLY A 188 16.05 -31.16 -16.76
C GLY A 188 14.96 -32.21 -17.04
N GLU A 189 15.19 -33.45 -16.62
CA GLU A 189 14.21 -34.54 -16.82
C GLU A 189 13.21 -34.63 -15.65
N ILE A 190 11.99 -35.13 -15.95
CA ILE A 190 10.96 -35.34 -14.92
C ILE A 190 11.42 -36.42 -13.94
N GLY A 191 11.78 -35.99 -12.73
CA GLY A 191 12.35 -36.85 -11.68
C GLY A 191 13.70 -36.35 -11.16
N ASP A 192 14.35 -35.40 -11.86
CA ASP A 192 15.61 -34.81 -11.41
C ASP A 192 15.47 -34.03 -10.10
N SER A 193 16.42 -34.27 -9.18
CA SER A 193 16.40 -33.68 -7.83
C SER A 193 16.99 -32.27 -7.80
N HIS A 194 16.14 -31.27 -8.00
CA HIS A 194 16.50 -29.85 -8.02
C HIS A 194 16.24 -29.14 -6.67
N VAL A 195 16.85 -29.66 -5.59
CA VAL A 195 16.57 -29.22 -4.22
C VAL A 195 16.78 -27.70 -4.00
N GLY A 196 15.66 -26.98 -3.87
CA GLY A 196 15.64 -25.60 -3.39
C GLY A 196 16.10 -24.53 -4.40
N LEU A 197 16.18 -24.82 -5.70
CA LEU A 197 16.57 -23.84 -6.71
C LEU A 197 15.64 -22.61 -6.69
N GLN A 198 14.31 -22.81 -6.73
CA GLN A 198 13.33 -21.72 -6.66
C GLN A 198 13.48 -20.87 -5.39
N ALA A 199 13.76 -21.48 -4.24
CA ALA A 199 13.97 -20.76 -2.98
C ALA A 199 15.25 -19.90 -3.00
N ARG A 200 16.30 -20.34 -3.72
CA ARG A 200 17.53 -19.56 -3.93
C ARG A 200 17.28 -18.39 -4.87
N LEU A 201 16.59 -18.61 -6.01
CA LEU A 201 16.15 -17.57 -6.93
C LEU A 201 15.39 -16.47 -6.19
N MET A 202 14.32 -16.84 -5.47
CA MET A 202 13.53 -15.86 -4.69
C MET A 202 14.37 -15.14 -3.63
N SER A 203 15.30 -15.82 -2.96
CA SER A 203 16.18 -15.20 -1.96
C SER A 203 17.15 -14.17 -2.56
N GLN A 204 17.65 -14.42 -3.78
CA GLN A 204 18.51 -13.49 -4.52
C GLN A 204 17.70 -12.30 -5.05
N SER A 205 16.55 -12.57 -5.68
CA SER A 205 15.68 -11.52 -6.23
C SER A 205 15.18 -10.58 -5.15
N MET A 206 14.63 -11.08 -4.04
CA MET A 206 14.14 -10.21 -2.95
C MET A 206 15.24 -9.32 -2.36
N ARG A 207 16.47 -9.85 -2.22
CA ARG A 207 17.63 -9.08 -1.73
C ARG A 207 17.99 -7.93 -2.69
N LYS A 208 17.92 -8.17 -4.00
CA LYS A 208 18.25 -7.19 -5.04
C LYS A 208 17.15 -6.14 -5.22
N LEU A 209 15.89 -6.57 -5.21
CA LEU A 209 14.76 -5.72 -5.57
C LEU A 209 14.28 -4.80 -4.44
N THR A 210 14.38 -5.20 -3.16
CA THR A 210 13.74 -4.46 -2.05
C THR A 210 14.09 -2.97 -2.00
N ALA A 211 15.34 -2.60 -2.21
CA ALA A 211 15.76 -1.19 -2.23
C ALA A 211 15.32 -0.45 -3.50
N ALA A 212 15.32 -1.12 -4.66
CA ALA A 212 14.88 -0.55 -5.92
C ALA A 212 13.36 -0.29 -5.91
N ILE A 213 12.57 -1.23 -5.39
CA ILE A 213 11.11 -1.12 -5.21
C ILE A 213 10.78 0.09 -4.32
N ALA A 214 11.47 0.25 -3.18
CA ALA A 214 11.26 1.38 -2.28
C ALA A 214 11.58 2.74 -2.96
N LYS A 215 12.66 2.81 -3.75
CA LYS A 215 13.03 4.02 -4.49
C LYS A 215 12.03 4.36 -5.60
N ALA A 216 11.58 3.35 -6.35
CA ALA A 216 10.67 3.52 -7.48
C ALA A 216 9.21 3.78 -7.07
N LYS A 217 8.87 3.63 -5.78
CA LYS A 217 7.49 3.63 -5.25
C LYS A 217 6.54 2.59 -5.87
N THR A 218 7.03 1.65 -6.68
CA THR A 218 6.25 0.53 -7.23
C THR A 218 5.71 -0.38 -6.13
N SER A 219 4.43 -0.77 -6.21
CA SER A 219 3.86 -1.87 -5.44
C SER A 219 4.10 -3.19 -6.18
N VAL A 220 4.81 -4.14 -5.57
CA VAL A 220 5.06 -5.46 -6.20
C VAL A 220 4.29 -6.55 -5.47
N ILE A 221 3.26 -7.08 -6.14
CA ILE A 221 2.32 -8.08 -5.63
C ILE A 221 2.71 -9.45 -6.17
N PHE A 222 3.19 -10.32 -5.29
CA PHE A 222 3.39 -11.73 -5.60
C PHE A 222 2.13 -12.51 -5.25
N ILE A 223 1.48 -13.12 -6.23
CA ILE A 223 0.47 -14.14 -5.98
C ILE A 223 1.18 -15.46 -5.66
N ASN A 224 0.65 -16.20 -4.70
CA ASN A 224 1.23 -17.47 -4.28
C ASN A 224 0.15 -18.49 -3.92
N GLN A 225 0.47 -19.76 -4.06
CA GLN A 225 -0.42 -20.86 -3.74
C GLN A 225 -0.16 -21.40 -2.33
N ILE A 226 -1.13 -22.10 -1.73
CA ILE A 226 -0.89 -22.90 -0.53
C ILE A 226 -0.32 -24.27 -0.92
N ARG A 227 0.59 -24.78 -0.10
CA ARG A 227 1.10 -26.16 -0.11
C ARG A 227 1.14 -26.66 1.34
N GLU A 228 1.08 -27.96 1.54
CA GLU A 228 1.20 -28.55 2.88
C GLU A 228 2.61 -29.12 3.11
N LYS A 229 3.07 -29.05 4.36
CA LYS A 229 4.29 -29.72 4.81
C LYS A 229 3.96 -31.08 5.39
N ILE A 230 4.43 -32.12 4.72
CA ILE A 230 4.37 -33.50 5.21
C ILE A 230 5.10 -33.59 6.57
N GLY A 231 4.51 -34.30 7.53
CA GLY A 231 5.12 -34.59 8.83
C GLY A 231 4.91 -33.55 9.94
N VAL A 232 4.10 -32.51 9.72
CA VAL A 232 3.74 -31.55 10.78
C VAL A 232 2.65 -32.13 11.68
N MET A 233 3.01 -32.55 12.89
CA MET A 233 2.06 -33.08 13.91
C MET A 233 1.43 -32.00 14.82
N PHE A 234 1.94 -30.76 14.81
CA PHE A 234 1.45 -29.68 15.66
C PHE A 234 1.53 -28.33 14.95
N GLY A 235 0.49 -27.51 15.08
CA GLY A 235 0.32 -26.25 14.35
C GLY A 235 -0.28 -26.44 12.95
N SER A 236 -0.25 -25.39 12.12
CA SER A 236 -0.73 -25.49 10.73
C SER A 236 0.34 -26.12 9.82
N PRO A 237 -0.01 -27.10 8.97
CA PRO A 237 0.89 -27.66 7.96
C PRO A 237 1.10 -26.72 6.77
N GLU A 238 0.28 -25.68 6.62
CA GLU A 238 0.30 -24.79 5.45
C GLU A 238 1.61 -24.01 5.30
N THR A 239 2.10 -23.96 4.07
CA THR A 239 3.21 -23.13 3.63
C THR A 239 2.90 -22.54 2.24
N THR A 240 3.81 -21.71 1.74
CA THR A 240 3.75 -21.15 0.39
C THR A 240 5.07 -21.48 -0.34
N PRO A 241 5.04 -21.71 -1.67
CA PRO A 241 6.22 -21.81 -2.56
C PRO A 241 7.18 -20.62 -2.50
N GLY A 242 8.35 -20.74 -3.14
CA GLY A 242 9.40 -19.70 -3.13
C GLY A 242 10.24 -19.64 -1.84
N GLY A 243 10.09 -20.59 -0.92
CA GLY A 243 10.87 -20.67 0.32
C GLY A 243 10.45 -19.67 1.40
N ARG A 244 11.42 -19.13 2.15
CA ARG A 244 11.15 -18.19 3.26
C ARG A 244 11.36 -16.72 2.92
N ALA A 245 12.06 -16.41 1.83
CA ALA A 245 12.49 -15.04 1.51
C ALA A 245 11.30 -14.09 1.39
N LEU A 246 10.35 -14.39 0.50
CA LEU A 246 9.16 -13.57 0.28
C LEU A 246 8.43 -13.27 1.60
N LYS A 247 8.22 -14.28 2.45
CA LYS A 247 7.58 -14.12 3.78
C LYS A 247 8.26 -13.09 4.68
N PHE A 248 9.59 -12.92 4.60
CA PHE A 248 10.34 -11.94 5.38
C PHE A 248 10.36 -10.55 4.73
N TYR A 249 10.57 -10.49 3.40
CA TYR A 249 10.68 -9.24 2.65
C TYR A 249 9.33 -8.53 2.48
N SER A 250 8.23 -9.25 2.23
CA SER A 250 6.89 -8.67 2.11
C SER A 250 6.54 -7.79 3.30
N SER A 251 6.02 -6.59 3.04
CA SER A 251 5.47 -5.70 4.06
C SER A 251 4.10 -6.18 4.50
N CYS A 252 3.24 -6.50 3.53
CA CYS A 252 1.92 -7.06 3.77
C CYS A 252 1.86 -8.51 3.27
N ARG A 253 1.18 -9.39 4.01
CA ARG A 253 0.84 -10.75 3.56
C ARG A 253 -0.66 -10.95 3.79
N ILE A 254 -1.38 -11.29 2.73
CA ILE A 254 -2.84 -11.39 2.71
C ILE A 254 -3.19 -12.85 2.41
N ASP A 255 -3.81 -13.53 3.37
CA ASP A 255 -4.41 -14.87 3.21
C ASP A 255 -5.84 -14.69 2.69
N VAL A 256 -6.12 -15.14 1.46
CA VAL A 256 -7.39 -14.97 0.75
C VAL A 256 -8.10 -16.31 0.64
N ARG A 257 -9.29 -16.44 1.24
CA ARG A 257 -10.09 -17.69 1.25
C ARG A 257 -11.54 -17.46 0.88
N LYS A 258 -12.08 -18.35 0.06
CA LYS A 258 -13.53 -18.53 -0.08
C LYS A 258 -14.10 -19.08 1.23
N ILE A 259 -15.12 -18.42 1.79
CA ILE A 259 -15.83 -18.89 3.00
C ILE A 259 -17.30 -19.25 2.73
N GLY A 260 -17.85 -18.89 1.58
CA GLY A 260 -19.22 -19.21 1.21
C GLY A 260 -19.51 -19.01 -0.28
N GLN A 261 -20.68 -19.48 -0.71
CA GLN A 261 -21.26 -19.17 -2.02
C GLN A 261 -22.36 -18.12 -1.84
N LEU A 262 -22.48 -17.22 -2.83
CA LEU A 262 -23.60 -16.31 -2.95
C LEU A 262 -24.55 -16.90 -3.99
N LYS A 263 -25.84 -16.97 -3.67
CA LYS A 263 -26.86 -17.54 -4.55
C LYS A 263 -27.99 -16.57 -4.81
N ASP A 264 -28.52 -16.60 -6.02
CA ASP A 264 -29.82 -16.01 -6.37
C ASP A 264 -30.73 -17.15 -6.85
N GLY A 265 -31.78 -17.44 -6.08
CA GLY A 265 -32.52 -18.69 -6.18
C GLY A 265 -31.60 -19.92 -6.06
N GLU A 266 -31.51 -20.70 -7.15
CA GLU A 266 -30.63 -21.88 -7.23
C GLU A 266 -29.25 -21.58 -7.83
N GLU A 267 -29.09 -20.46 -8.55
CA GLU A 267 -27.87 -20.10 -9.28
C GLU A 267 -26.79 -19.54 -8.34
N VAL A 268 -25.53 -19.95 -8.55
CA VAL A 268 -24.38 -19.41 -7.79
C VAL A 268 -23.84 -18.18 -8.52
N VAL A 269 -24.25 -16.99 -8.06
CA VAL A 269 -23.90 -15.69 -8.65
C VAL A 269 -22.55 -15.13 -8.17
N GLY A 270 -21.95 -15.73 -7.14
CA GLY A 270 -20.66 -15.30 -6.61
C GLY A 270 -20.19 -16.09 -5.40
N GLN A 271 -19.25 -15.52 -4.65
CA GLN A 271 -18.67 -16.11 -3.45
C GLN A 271 -18.38 -15.07 -2.37
N ARG A 272 -18.57 -15.46 -1.11
CA ARG A 272 -18.12 -14.70 0.05
C ARG A 272 -16.64 -14.99 0.28
N VAL A 273 -15.81 -13.95 0.27
CA VAL A 273 -14.37 -14.04 0.48
C VAL A 273 -13.99 -13.45 1.83
N ARG A 274 -13.14 -14.15 2.56
CA ARG A 274 -12.44 -13.66 3.74
C ARG A 274 -10.99 -13.43 3.39
N THR A 275 -10.49 -12.24 3.72
CA THR A 275 -9.07 -11.92 3.67
C THR A 275 -8.54 -11.70 5.08
N LYS A 276 -7.33 -12.19 5.37
CA LYS A 276 -6.65 -11.97 6.65
C LYS A 276 -5.26 -11.41 6.42
N VAL A 277 -4.98 -10.25 7.01
CA VAL A 277 -3.68 -9.60 6.90
C VAL A 277 -2.72 -10.25 7.91
N VAL A 278 -2.20 -11.43 7.58
CA VAL A 278 -1.34 -12.24 8.48
C VAL A 278 0.03 -11.61 8.76
N LYS A 279 0.40 -10.57 8.01
CA LYS A 279 1.54 -9.70 8.28
C LYS A 279 1.23 -8.30 7.75
N ASN A 280 1.56 -7.28 8.51
CA ASN A 280 1.51 -5.89 8.11
C ASN A 280 2.74 -5.16 8.70
N LYS A 281 3.40 -4.31 7.91
CA LYS A 281 4.51 -3.43 8.31
C LYS A 281 4.18 -1.94 8.16
N VAL A 282 2.94 -1.59 7.80
CA VAL A 282 2.47 -0.21 7.61
C VAL A 282 1.34 0.16 8.57
N ALA A 283 0.58 -0.83 9.04
CA ALA A 283 -0.45 -0.68 10.08
C ALA A 283 -0.51 -1.96 10.96
N PRO A 284 -1.38 -2.02 12.00
CA PRO A 284 -1.52 -3.21 12.85
C PRO A 284 -1.90 -4.48 12.04
N PRO A 285 -1.22 -5.62 12.27
CA PRO A 285 -1.51 -6.89 11.59
C PRO A 285 -2.73 -7.61 12.16
N PHE A 286 -3.06 -8.76 11.55
CA PHE A 286 -4.10 -9.72 11.94
C PHE A 286 -5.55 -9.26 11.82
N ARG A 287 -5.80 -8.06 11.30
CA ARG A 287 -7.12 -7.63 10.83
C ARG A 287 -7.65 -8.59 9.76
N VAL A 288 -8.96 -8.74 9.75
CA VAL A 288 -9.74 -9.56 8.82
C VAL A 288 -10.71 -8.65 8.09
N ALA A 289 -10.94 -8.91 6.81
CA ALA A 289 -11.95 -8.25 6.00
C ALA A 289 -12.77 -9.31 5.26
N GLU A 290 -14.07 -9.08 5.13
CA GLU A 290 -14.99 -9.98 4.44
C GLU A 290 -15.86 -9.21 3.47
N PHE A 291 -15.87 -9.66 2.22
CA PHE A 291 -16.58 -8.99 1.14
C PHE A 291 -17.05 -10.01 0.10
N ASP A 292 -17.93 -9.56 -0.78
CA ASP A 292 -18.54 -10.38 -1.82
C ASP A 292 -17.74 -10.24 -3.12
N MET A 293 -17.40 -11.37 -3.75
CA MET A 293 -16.86 -11.44 -5.12
C MET A 293 -17.91 -12.05 -6.05
N MET A 294 -18.44 -11.26 -6.97
CA MET A 294 -19.45 -11.63 -7.96
C MET A 294 -18.80 -12.23 -9.21
N HIS A 295 -19.49 -13.16 -9.88
CA HIS A 295 -19.01 -13.74 -11.14
C HIS A 295 -19.11 -12.78 -12.35
N LYS A 296 -19.81 -11.64 -12.22
CA LYS A 296 -20.00 -10.67 -13.32
C LYS A 296 -18.98 -9.52 -13.29
N ASP A 297 -18.69 -8.96 -12.11
CA ASP A 297 -17.93 -7.71 -11.92
C ASP A 297 -16.91 -7.76 -10.77
N GLY A 298 -16.63 -8.95 -10.21
CA GLY A 298 -15.57 -9.12 -9.21
C GLY A 298 -15.97 -8.61 -7.83
N ILE A 299 -15.07 -7.90 -7.15
CA ILE A 299 -15.31 -7.36 -5.80
C ILE A 299 -16.47 -6.36 -5.83
N SER A 300 -17.51 -6.66 -5.06
CA SER A 300 -18.71 -5.84 -4.92
C SER A 300 -18.47 -4.72 -3.89
N TYR A 301 -17.82 -3.63 -4.33
CA TYR A 301 -17.45 -2.48 -3.49
C TYR A 301 -18.63 -1.87 -2.71
N GLU A 302 -19.77 -1.66 -3.37
CA GLU A 302 -20.95 -1.07 -2.71
C GLU A 302 -21.59 -2.07 -1.72
N GLY A 303 -21.44 -3.37 -1.97
CA GLY A 303 -21.87 -4.43 -1.04
C GLY A 303 -20.97 -4.55 0.20
N ASP A 304 -19.69 -4.21 0.06
CA ASP A 304 -18.71 -4.10 1.16
C ASP A 304 -19.02 -2.87 2.03
N ILE A 305 -19.33 -1.73 1.39
CA ILE A 305 -19.81 -0.51 2.07
C ILE A 305 -21.11 -0.77 2.86
N LEU A 306 -22.07 -1.51 2.29
CA LEU A 306 -23.31 -1.87 3.00
C LEU A 306 -23.04 -2.74 4.23
N ASP A 307 -22.14 -3.73 4.14
CA ASP A 307 -21.82 -4.61 5.26
C ASP A 307 -21.11 -3.84 6.38
N LEU A 308 -20.09 -3.03 6.04
CA LEU A 308 -19.39 -2.15 7.00
C LEU A 308 -20.33 -1.11 7.62
N GLY A 309 -21.19 -0.49 6.80
CA GLY A 309 -22.19 0.48 7.26
C GLY A 309 -23.19 -0.12 8.24
N MET A 310 -23.59 -1.39 8.05
CA MET A 310 -24.40 -2.11 9.03
C MET A 310 -23.63 -2.44 10.31
N GLU A 311 -22.38 -2.93 10.21
CA GLU A 311 -21.53 -3.25 11.37
C GLU A 311 -21.33 -2.03 12.28
N GLN A 312 -21.08 -0.88 11.67
CA GLN A 312 -20.88 0.40 12.36
C GLN A 312 -22.18 1.17 12.67
N LYS A 313 -23.36 0.60 12.34
CA LYS A 313 -24.70 1.18 12.57
C LYS A 313 -24.98 2.51 11.85
N ILE A 314 -24.24 2.80 10.78
CA ILE A 314 -24.47 3.92 9.85
C ILE A 314 -25.64 3.61 8.90
N VAL A 315 -25.72 2.35 8.45
CA VAL A 315 -26.82 1.81 7.66
C VAL A 315 -27.69 0.94 8.56
N ALA A 316 -28.98 1.27 8.62
CA ALA A 316 -29.97 0.53 9.40
C ALA A 316 -30.69 -0.53 8.55
N ARG A 317 -31.08 -1.64 9.17
CA ARG A 317 -31.92 -2.67 8.54
C ARG A 317 -33.22 -2.87 9.31
N THR A 318 -34.35 -2.68 8.65
CA THR A 318 -35.69 -2.91 9.20
C THR A 318 -36.37 -4.04 8.42
N GLY A 319 -36.31 -5.26 8.97
CA GLY A 319 -36.77 -6.47 8.28
C GLY A 319 -35.95 -6.76 7.02
N ALA A 320 -36.57 -6.60 5.86
CA ALA A 320 -35.92 -6.72 4.56
C ALA A 320 -35.36 -5.39 4.00
N TRP A 321 -35.72 -4.24 4.57
CA TRP A 321 -35.35 -2.93 4.05
C TRP A 321 -34.03 -2.42 4.63
N PHE A 322 -33.17 -1.89 3.77
CA PHE A 322 -31.95 -1.16 4.11
C PHE A 322 -32.23 0.34 4.05
N ARG A 323 -31.76 1.08 5.05
CA ARG A 323 -32.00 2.53 5.20
C ARG A 323 -30.74 3.26 5.64
N TYR A 324 -30.61 4.51 5.20
CA TYR A 324 -29.54 5.41 5.57
C TYR A 324 -30.16 6.73 6.00
N GLY A 325 -30.09 7.03 7.30
CA GLY A 325 -31.00 7.99 7.93
C GLY A 325 -32.45 7.62 7.62
N ASP A 326 -33.22 8.59 7.11
CA ASP A 326 -34.59 8.37 6.64
C ASP A 326 -34.69 7.73 5.25
N MET A 327 -33.64 7.82 4.44
CA MET A 327 -33.62 7.34 3.05
C MET A 327 -33.74 5.81 2.99
N GLN A 328 -34.51 5.28 2.04
CA GLN A 328 -34.59 3.85 1.78
C GLN A 328 -33.64 3.48 0.64
N LEU A 329 -32.60 2.69 0.94
CA LEU A 329 -31.63 2.22 -0.07
C LEU A 329 -32.22 1.08 -0.91
N GLY A 330 -33.08 0.24 -0.31
CA GLY A 330 -33.77 -0.81 -1.04
C GLY A 330 -34.25 -1.98 -0.18
N GLN A 331 -35.06 -2.84 -0.79
CA GLN A 331 -35.53 -4.09 -0.18
C GLN A 331 -34.60 -5.25 -0.58
N GLY A 332 -33.83 -5.78 0.37
CA GLY A 332 -32.80 -6.78 0.15
C GLY A 332 -31.44 -6.18 -0.26
N LYS A 333 -30.36 -6.92 0.00
CA LYS A 333 -28.97 -6.46 -0.20
C LYS A 333 -28.69 -6.09 -1.66
N GLU A 334 -29.19 -6.87 -2.61
CA GLU A 334 -28.97 -6.64 -4.05
C GLU A 334 -29.55 -5.30 -4.53
N LYS A 335 -30.79 -4.96 -4.13
CA LYS A 335 -31.42 -3.68 -4.48
C LYS A 335 -30.70 -2.50 -3.82
N ALA A 336 -30.31 -2.64 -2.56
CA ALA A 336 -29.51 -1.63 -1.89
C ALA A 336 -28.13 -1.42 -2.54
N ARG A 337 -27.49 -2.50 -3.03
CA ARG A 337 -26.24 -2.41 -3.79
C ARG A 337 -26.43 -1.68 -5.12
N ALA A 338 -27.48 -2.03 -5.86
CA ALA A 338 -27.82 -1.37 -7.12
C ALA A 338 -28.05 0.14 -6.93
N PHE A 339 -28.83 0.52 -5.91
CA PHE A 339 -29.04 1.91 -5.55
C PHE A 339 -27.73 2.67 -5.26
N LEU A 340 -26.83 2.11 -4.45
CA LEU A 340 -25.52 2.74 -4.19
C LEU A 340 -24.67 2.84 -5.46
N LYS A 341 -24.69 1.82 -6.33
CA LYS A 341 -23.97 1.84 -7.61
C LYS A 341 -24.48 2.90 -8.59
N GLU A 342 -25.76 3.26 -8.48
CA GLU A 342 -26.40 4.35 -9.24
C GLU A 342 -26.20 5.74 -8.58
N ASN A 343 -25.90 5.81 -7.27
CA ASN A 343 -25.76 7.03 -6.48
C ASN A 343 -24.39 7.05 -5.78
N SER A 344 -23.35 7.41 -6.55
CA SER A 344 -21.94 7.39 -6.11
C SER A 344 -21.62 8.45 -5.05
N ASP A 345 -22.35 9.56 -5.03
CA ASP A 345 -22.31 10.62 -4.03
C ASP A 345 -22.70 10.11 -2.64
N ILE A 346 -23.83 9.41 -2.53
CA ILE A 346 -24.30 8.77 -1.29
C ILE A 346 -23.31 7.66 -0.87
N THR A 347 -22.74 6.96 -1.83
CA THR A 347 -21.75 5.90 -1.56
C THR A 347 -20.46 6.44 -0.96
N GLU A 348 -19.92 7.56 -1.48
CA GLU A 348 -18.77 8.24 -0.86
C GLU A 348 -19.14 8.85 0.50
N GLU A 349 -20.34 9.41 0.70
CA GLU A 349 -20.76 9.96 2.00
C GLU A 349 -20.81 8.85 3.09
N ILE A 350 -21.37 7.68 2.77
CA ILE A 350 -21.42 6.53 3.68
C ILE A 350 -19.99 6.02 3.97
N LYS A 351 -19.15 5.91 2.94
CA LYS A 351 -17.73 5.53 3.07
C LYS A 351 -16.95 6.48 3.97
N ASP A 352 -17.09 7.79 3.79
CA ASP A 352 -16.35 8.77 4.59
C ASP A 352 -16.82 8.74 6.06
N LYS A 353 -18.12 8.51 6.33
CA LYS A 353 -18.63 8.23 7.69
C LYS A 353 -18.09 6.91 8.25
N ILE A 354 -17.91 5.87 7.43
CA ILE A 354 -17.31 4.59 7.85
C ILE A 354 -15.84 4.76 8.24
N LEU A 355 -15.09 5.58 7.51
CA LEU A 355 -13.69 5.90 7.80
C LEU A 355 -13.57 6.70 9.10
N GLN A 356 -14.40 7.72 9.29
CA GLN A 356 -14.50 8.49 10.54
C GLN A 356 -14.82 7.60 11.74
N ALA A 357 -15.88 6.79 11.67
CA ALA A 357 -16.24 5.87 12.76
C ALA A 357 -15.16 4.79 13.01
N GLY A 358 -14.35 4.45 12.01
CA GLY A 358 -13.19 3.58 12.13
C GLY A 358 -11.92 4.24 12.71
N GLY A 359 -11.93 5.55 12.99
CA GLY A 359 -10.77 6.30 13.48
C GLY A 359 -9.72 6.59 12.39
N PHE A 360 -10.17 6.77 11.15
CA PHE A 360 -9.33 7.13 10.00
C PHE A 360 -9.56 8.58 9.53
N ASP A 361 -9.97 9.49 10.41
CA ASP A 361 -10.26 10.91 10.09
C ASP A 361 -9.13 11.60 9.30
N ASP A 362 -7.87 11.29 9.64
CA ASP A 362 -6.67 11.76 8.92
C ASP A 362 -6.67 11.45 7.41
N LEU A 363 -7.40 10.43 6.95
CA LEU A 363 -7.55 10.11 5.52
C LEU A 363 -8.56 11.02 4.81
N LEU A 364 -9.49 11.60 5.55
CA LEU A 364 -10.46 12.57 5.05
C LEU A 364 -9.81 13.95 4.89
N ALA A 365 -8.93 14.33 5.82
CA ALA A 365 -8.20 15.61 5.77
C ALA A 365 -7.25 15.72 4.56
N VAL A 366 -6.67 14.61 4.08
CA VAL A 366 -5.79 14.63 2.89
C VAL A 366 -6.58 14.92 1.60
N LYS A 367 -7.86 14.51 1.50
CA LYS A 367 -8.72 14.85 0.35
C LYS A 367 -8.93 16.38 0.23
N SER A 368 -9.05 17.10 1.35
CA SER A 368 -9.28 18.55 1.33
C SER A 368 -8.03 19.34 0.94
N ASP A 369 -6.84 18.94 1.41
CA ASP A 369 -5.60 19.68 1.09
C ASP A 369 -5.22 19.54 -0.39
N SER A 370 -5.50 18.41 -1.04
CA SER A 370 -5.27 18.24 -2.49
C SER A 370 -6.23 19.06 -3.36
N ALA A 371 -7.48 19.23 -2.93
CA ALA A 371 -8.46 20.04 -3.67
C ALA A 371 -8.11 21.54 -3.63
N VAL A 372 -7.56 22.03 -2.51
CA VAL A 372 -7.15 23.43 -2.36
C VAL A 372 -5.89 23.78 -3.18
N SER A 373 -5.13 22.79 -3.65
CA SER A 373 -3.97 23.03 -4.52
C SER A 373 -4.28 23.14 -6.02
N GLU A 374 -5.47 22.73 -6.49
CA GLU A 374 -5.83 22.83 -7.91
C GLU A 374 -6.39 24.23 -8.28
N ASP A 375 -7.01 24.94 -7.33
CA ASP A 375 -7.58 26.30 -7.53
C ASP A 375 -6.53 27.44 -7.49
N ALA A 376 -5.23 27.15 -7.61
CA ALA A 376 -4.14 28.10 -7.35
C ALA A 376 -3.20 28.41 -8.54
N GLU A 377 -3.45 27.87 -9.73
CA GLU A 377 -2.64 28.09 -10.95
C GLU A 377 -3.42 28.66 -12.15
N GLU A 378 -4.31 29.63 -11.93
CA GLU A 378 -4.82 30.52 -13.00
C GLU A 378 -4.79 32.00 -12.58
N ASP A 379 -3.61 32.64 -12.57
CA ASP A 379 -3.50 34.10 -12.75
C ASP A 379 -2.03 34.57 -12.99
N TYR A 380 -1.48 34.38 -14.20
CA TYR A 380 -0.36 35.18 -14.75
C TYR A 380 -0.27 35.02 -16.28
N SER A 381 -0.02 36.14 -16.98
CA SER A 381 -0.09 36.34 -18.46
C SER A 381 -1.53 36.28 -19.03
N ASP A 382 -2.03 37.26 -19.79
CA ASP A 382 -1.39 38.42 -20.46
C ASP A 382 -2.19 39.73 -20.24
N ASP A 383 -1.51 40.88 -20.27
CA ASP A 383 -2.02 42.11 -20.91
C ASP A 383 -0.88 43.15 -21.12
N GLU A 384 -0.65 43.46 -22.41
CA GLU A 384 0.11 44.54 -23.09
C GLU A 384 1.34 45.25 -22.45
#